data_AF-A0A350M8W6-F1
#
_entry.id   AF-A0A350M8W6-F1
#
_cell.length_a   1.000
_cell.length_b   1.000
_cell.length_c   1.000
_cell.angle_alpha   90.00
_cell.angle_beta   90.00
_cell.angle_gamma   90.00
#
_symmetry.space_group_name_H-M   'P 1'
#
loop_
_entity.id
_entity.type
_entity.pdbx_description
1 polymer ?
#
loop_
_entity_poly.entity_id
_entity_poly.type
_entity_poly.pdbx_seq_one_letter_code
_entity_poly.pdbx_strand_id
1 'polypeptide(L)'
;MLRKIKGPKAIKQIKMKTESKRKIVAGSLTAVIFASLSGLLWMHDTNGNLTKDLNEEKLKSESLLSEKLSLDKQIQQMKDQIASLMGKNGDLDKILKETSGKLSRKEKELANINWDKNKSAKLEKELAQLKNDFDKQLMSYNTTIADLKRENEELQATVLSMTGHNEQLKSDNDLLKAIVTTNFRVDATKGKKDKLTVVAKRTNRLTMGFDMPEDVVENVHFKIESPNGKIYESEIDGITMRAIEDDNNLLASIGGYNGEFNVNKRIEMTFQPKDRLSRGIYQIQIFNGESYIGSCQVKLR
;
A
#
# COMPACT_ATOMS: atom_id res chain seq x y z
N MET A 1 137.90 -53.78 -31.71
CA MET A 1 138.99 -54.62 -32.24
C MET A 1 140.32 -54.21 -31.59
N LEU A 2 141.27 -55.15 -31.44
CA LEU A 2 142.76 -55.01 -31.49
C LEU A 2 143.46 -53.79 -30.79
N ARG A 3 144.29 -53.99 -29.73
CA ARG A 3 145.81 -54.04 -29.68
C ARG A 3 146.53 -52.68 -29.94
N LYS A 4 147.69 -52.24 -29.39
CA LYS A 4 148.85 -52.67 -28.52
C LYS A 4 149.14 -51.53 -27.46
N ILE A 5 149.96 -51.55 -26.38
CA ILE A 5 150.98 -52.42 -25.71
C ILE A 5 152.47 -51.91 -25.74
N LYS A 6 153.03 -51.55 -24.55
CA LYS A 6 154.45 -51.21 -24.16
C LYS A 6 155.01 -49.83 -24.60
N GLY A 7 156.06 -49.21 -23.99
CA GLY A 7 157.04 -49.66 -22.95
C GLY A 7 157.84 -48.53 -22.22
N PRO A 8 158.92 -48.82 -21.42
CA PRO A 8 159.39 -47.98 -20.27
C PRO A 8 160.92 -47.68 -20.12
N LYS A 9 161.35 -47.09 -18.96
CA LYS A 9 162.73 -46.88 -18.35
C LYS A 9 163.34 -45.45 -18.42
N ALA A 10 164.30 -44.97 -17.58
CA ALA A 10 164.69 -45.24 -16.16
C ALA A 10 165.78 -44.26 -15.59
N ILE A 11 165.68 -43.88 -14.30
CA ILE A 11 166.71 -43.60 -13.24
C ILE A 11 167.98 -42.72 -13.49
N LYS A 12 168.21 -41.68 -12.64
CA LYS A 12 169.54 -41.21 -12.12
C LYS A 12 169.42 -40.40 -10.80
N GLN A 13 170.50 -39.81 -10.27
CA GLN A 13 170.63 -39.21 -8.90
C GLN A 13 171.42 -37.85 -8.93
N ILE A 14 171.78 -37.08 -7.86
CA ILE A 14 171.92 -37.31 -6.40
C ILE A 14 171.93 -35.99 -5.55
N LYS A 15 171.78 -36.10 -4.20
CA LYS A 15 172.13 -35.17 -3.06
C LYS A 15 172.19 -33.62 -3.22
N MET A 16 171.35 -32.92 -2.42
CA MET A 16 171.61 -31.78 -1.47
C MET A 16 170.46 -30.75 -1.50
N LYS A 17 170.09 -29.95 -0.48
CA LYS A 17 170.13 -29.96 1.00
C LYS A 17 169.43 -28.65 1.47
N THR A 18 168.13 -28.75 1.77
CA THR A 18 167.40 -28.02 2.85
C THR A 18 167.44 -26.48 2.96
N GLU A 19 166.30 -25.80 2.69
CA GLU A 19 165.98 -24.43 3.21
C GLU A 19 164.46 -24.08 3.11
N SER A 20 163.74 -24.54 2.07
CA SER A 20 162.46 -23.95 1.62
C SER A 20 161.19 -24.14 2.49
N LYS A 21 161.21 -24.91 3.57
CA LYS A 21 159.95 -25.41 4.20
C LYS A 21 159.16 -24.40 5.06
N ARG A 22 159.77 -23.34 5.60
CA ARG A 22 159.08 -22.43 6.55
C ARG A 22 158.05 -21.48 5.92
N LYS A 23 158.22 -21.06 4.66
CA LYS A 23 157.34 -20.05 4.03
C LYS A 23 155.94 -20.59 3.67
N ILE A 24 155.82 -21.89 3.36
CA ILE A 24 154.55 -22.51 2.94
C ILE A 24 153.57 -22.63 4.12
N VAL A 25 154.06 -23.04 5.30
CA VAL A 25 153.22 -23.22 6.50
C VAL A 25 152.58 -21.89 6.93
N ALA A 26 153.34 -20.79 6.92
CA ALA A 26 152.84 -19.46 7.28
C ALA A 26 151.68 -19.01 6.38
N GLY A 27 151.79 -19.19 5.06
CA GLY A 27 150.73 -18.83 4.11
C GLY A 27 149.47 -19.68 4.23
N SER A 28 149.59 -20.94 4.65
CA SER A 28 148.42 -21.81 4.87
C SER A 28 147.57 -21.38 6.07
N LEU A 29 148.20 -20.85 7.13
CA LEU A 29 147.51 -20.49 8.37
C LEU A 29 146.66 -19.21 8.21
N THR A 30 147.18 -18.19 7.52
CA THR A 30 146.42 -16.96 7.23
C THR A 30 145.23 -17.20 6.31
N ALA A 31 145.35 -18.12 5.34
CA ALA A 31 144.22 -18.50 4.48
C ALA A 31 143.05 -19.11 5.27
N VAL A 32 143.34 -19.98 6.26
CA VAL A 32 142.32 -20.57 7.14
C VAL A 32 141.64 -19.52 8.02
N ILE A 33 142.41 -18.57 8.58
CA ILE A 33 141.87 -17.48 9.40
C ILE A 33 140.96 -16.55 8.59
N PHE A 34 141.36 -16.18 7.37
CA PHE A 34 140.48 -15.38 6.50
C PHE A 34 139.22 -16.14 6.08
N ALA A 35 139.33 -17.43 5.76
CA ALA A 35 138.16 -18.25 5.44
C ALA A 35 137.18 -18.36 6.63
N SER A 36 137.67 -18.47 7.87
CA SER A 36 136.81 -18.53 9.05
C SER A 36 136.13 -17.19 9.36
N LEU A 37 136.80 -16.04 9.18
CA LEU A 37 136.17 -14.73 9.30
C LEU A 37 135.10 -14.50 8.22
N SER A 38 135.38 -14.87 6.95
CA SER A 38 134.40 -14.78 5.87
C SER A 38 133.16 -15.64 6.14
N GLY A 39 133.35 -16.85 6.67
CA GLY A 39 132.26 -17.74 7.09
C GLY A 39 131.41 -17.15 8.22
N LEU A 40 132.04 -16.57 9.24
CA LEU A 40 131.35 -15.92 10.37
C LEU A 40 130.57 -14.67 9.93
N LEU A 41 131.13 -13.85 9.05
CA LEU A 41 130.44 -12.68 8.49
C LEU A 41 129.22 -13.10 7.65
N TRP A 42 129.36 -14.10 6.78
CA TRP A 42 128.24 -14.62 5.99
C TRP A 42 127.17 -15.29 6.86
N MET A 43 127.56 -16.00 7.92
CA MET A 43 126.62 -16.58 8.89
C MET A 43 125.89 -15.51 9.71
N HIS A 44 126.56 -14.42 10.08
CA HIS A 44 125.93 -13.30 10.78
C HIS A 44 124.91 -12.58 9.88
N ASP A 45 125.26 -12.33 8.61
CA ASP A 45 124.38 -11.63 7.67
C ASP A 45 123.18 -12.49 7.26
N THR A 46 123.37 -13.80 7.02
CA THR A 46 122.26 -14.74 6.78
C THR A 46 121.35 -14.93 8.00
N ASN A 47 121.89 -15.00 9.22
CA ASN A 47 121.08 -15.03 10.44
C ASN A 47 120.34 -13.70 10.69
N GLY A 48 120.95 -12.58 10.32
CA GLY A 48 120.35 -11.24 10.29
C GLY A 48 119.26 -11.06 9.22
N ASN A 49 119.22 -11.92 8.20
CA ASN A 49 118.15 -11.94 7.20
C ASN A 49 117.04 -12.93 7.58
N LEU A 50 117.37 -14.15 8.06
CA LEU A 50 116.39 -15.09 8.63
C LEU A 50 115.52 -14.46 9.73
N THR A 51 116.10 -13.60 10.56
CA THR A 51 115.37 -12.88 11.62
C THR A 51 114.51 -11.72 11.10
N LYS A 52 114.79 -11.17 9.91
CA LYS A 52 113.88 -10.24 9.21
C LYS A 52 112.74 -11.02 8.57
N ASP A 53 113.05 -12.07 7.81
CA ASP A 53 112.08 -12.90 7.10
C ASP A 53 111.04 -13.49 8.06
N LEU A 54 111.48 -14.04 9.20
CA LEU A 54 110.61 -14.55 10.26
C LEU A 54 109.70 -13.45 10.86
N ASN A 55 110.20 -12.22 10.99
CA ASN A 55 109.42 -11.11 11.53
C ASN A 55 108.45 -10.54 10.47
N GLU A 56 108.81 -10.53 9.19
CA GLU A 56 107.90 -10.18 8.10
C GLU A 56 106.81 -11.23 7.92
N GLU A 57 107.13 -12.52 8.03
CA GLU A 57 106.16 -13.62 8.01
C GLU A 57 105.23 -13.57 9.24
N LYS A 58 105.75 -13.23 10.42
CA LYS A 58 104.90 -12.94 11.60
C LYS A 58 103.98 -11.75 11.38
N LEU A 59 104.49 -10.62 10.88
CA LEU A 59 103.66 -9.44 10.58
C LEU A 59 102.60 -9.74 9.52
N LYS A 60 102.91 -10.55 8.50
CA LYS A 60 101.93 -11.06 7.54
C LYS A 60 100.91 -11.99 8.21
N SER A 61 101.33 -12.88 9.10
CA SER A 61 100.44 -13.77 9.85
C SER A 61 99.50 -13.00 10.80
N GLU A 62 100.01 -11.99 11.52
CA GLU A 62 99.23 -11.10 12.38
C GLU A 62 98.28 -10.21 11.56
N SER A 63 98.72 -9.69 10.41
CA SER A 63 97.88 -8.95 9.48
C SER A 63 96.76 -9.82 8.91
N LEU A 64 97.07 -11.04 8.45
CA LEU A 64 96.07 -12.01 7.96
C LEU A 64 95.14 -12.51 9.06
N LEU A 65 95.61 -12.62 10.31
CA LEU A 65 94.77 -12.96 11.46
C LEU A 65 93.82 -11.81 11.81
N SER A 66 94.30 -10.56 11.74
CA SER A 66 93.49 -9.34 11.93
C SER A 66 92.44 -9.16 10.82
N GLU A 67 92.85 -9.37 9.56
CA GLU A 67 91.95 -9.37 8.40
C GLU A 67 90.91 -10.49 8.51
N LYS A 68 91.32 -11.72 8.83
CA LYS A 68 90.40 -12.83 9.09
C LYS A 68 89.43 -12.51 10.21
N LEU A 69 89.89 -11.98 11.35
CA LEU A 69 89.02 -11.65 12.49
C LEU A 69 88.06 -10.49 12.16
N SER A 70 88.49 -9.55 11.31
CA SER A 70 87.62 -8.50 10.75
C SER A 70 86.56 -9.08 9.80
N LEU A 71 86.93 -10.03 8.93
CA LEU A 71 86.01 -10.72 8.02
C LEU A 71 85.05 -11.64 8.78
N ASP A 72 85.51 -12.42 9.77
CA ASP A 72 84.68 -13.22 10.65
C ASP A 72 83.65 -12.33 11.38
N LYS A 73 84.07 -11.16 11.89
CA LYS A 73 83.17 -10.17 12.50
C LYS A 73 82.14 -9.62 11.51
N GLN A 74 82.54 -9.26 10.30
CA GLN A 74 81.64 -8.79 9.24
C GLN A 74 80.64 -9.88 8.81
N ILE A 75 81.09 -11.14 8.70
CA ILE A 75 80.24 -12.30 8.40
C ILE A 75 79.19 -12.52 9.49
N GLN A 76 79.53 -12.37 10.77
CA GLN A 76 78.54 -12.44 11.85
C GLN A 76 77.56 -11.26 11.79
N GLN A 77 78.03 -10.03 11.57
CA GLN A 77 77.16 -8.86 11.39
C GLN A 77 76.20 -9.00 10.20
N MET A 78 76.66 -9.58 9.08
CA MET A 78 75.80 -9.89 7.93
C MET A 78 74.78 -10.99 8.26
N LYS A 79 75.14 -12.03 9.00
CA LYS A 79 74.19 -13.06 9.46
C LYS A 79 73.12 -12.47 10.40
N ASP A 80 73.51 -11.60 11.33
CA ASP A 80 72.58 -10.93 12.25
C ASP A 80 71.62 -10.01 11.48
N GLN A 81 72.12 -9.28 10.48
CA GLN A 81 71.30 -8.48 9.57
C GLN A 81 70.34 -9.34 8.74
N ILE A 82 70.80 -10.46 8.18
CA ILE A 82 69.97 -11.40 7.42
C ILE A 82 68.90 -12.02 8.32
N ALA A 83 69.23 -12.42 9.54
CA ALA A 83 68.27 -12.92 10.53
C ALA A 83 67.22 -11.85 10.89
N SER A 84 67.64 -10.59 11.11
CA SER A 84 66.74 -9.47 11.36
C SER A 84 65.81 -9.18 10.17
N LEU A 85 66.32 -9.25 8.94
CA LEU A 85 65.54 -9.04 7.72
C LEU A 85 64.55 -10.18 7.46
N MET A 86 64.94 -11.43 7.69
CA MET A 86 64.02 -12.58 7.63
C MET A 86 62.91 -12.48 8.68
N GLY A 87 63.23 -12.07 9.90
CA GLY A 87 62.24 -11.79 10.95
C GLY A 87 61.24 -10.70 10.53
N LYS A 88 61.75 -9.55 10.05
CA LYS A 88 60.92 -8.44 9.54
C LYS A 88 60.03 -8.86 8.37
N ASN A 89 60.55 -9.64 7.42
CA ASN A 89 59.73 -10.18 6.34
C ASN A 89 58.64 -11.11 6.86
N GLY A 90 58.94 -11.97 7.83
CA GLY A 90 57.95 -12.85 8.48
C GLY A 90 56.85 -12.08 9.23
N ASP A 91 57.16 -10.93 9.81
CA ASP A 91 56.16 -10.05 10.45
C ASP A 91 55.37 -9.21 9.43
N LEU A 92 56.01 -8.73 8.36
CA LEU A 92 55.31 -8.09 7.24
C LEU A 92 54.33 -9.07 6.57
N ASP A 93 54.70 -10.33 6.42
CA ASP A 93 53.84 -11.41 5.90
C ASP A 93 52.60 -11.63 6.78
N LYS A 94 52.76 -11.58 8.11
CA LYS A 94 51.62 -11.65 9.07
C LYS A 94 50.72 -10.44 8.92
N ILE A 95 51.29 -9.24 8.90
CA ILE A 95 50.55 -7.97 8.76
C ILE A 95 49.80 -7.92 7.43
N LEU A 96 50.41 -8.38 6.34
CA LEU A 96 49.78 -8.43 5.01
C LEU A 96 48.62 -9.44 5.00
N LYS A 97 48.80 -10.64 5.55
CA LYS A 97 47.73 -11.66 5.69
C LYS A 97 46.59 -11.17 6.59
N GLU A 98 46.89 -10.52 7.71
CA GLU A 98 45.87 -9.95 8.61
C GLU A 98 45.13 -8.78 7.96
N THR A 99 45.83 -7.89 7.26
CA THR A 99 45.24 -6.74 6.56
C THR A 99 44.37 -7.17 5.39
N SER A 100 44.83 -8.16 4.60
CA SER A 100 44.02 -8.79 3.55
C SER A 100 42.77 -9.47 4.12
N GLY A 101 42.90 -10.17 5.26
CA GLY A 101 41.77 -10.77 5.98
C GLY A 101 40.77 -9.72 6.52
N LYS A 102 41.25 -8.57 7.01
CA LYS A 102 40.41 -7.43 7.43
C LYS A 102 39.72 -6.78 6.23
N LEU A 103 40.42 -6.58 5.12
CA LEU A 103 39.89 -6.03 3.88
C LEU A 103 38.75 -6.90 3.33
N SER A 104 38.98 -8.21 3.17
CA SER A 104 37.95 -9.14 2.67
C SER A 104 36.73 -9.25 3.59
N ARG A 105 36.89 -9.05 4.90
CA ARG A 105 35.75 -8.92 5.83
C ARG A 105 34.98 -7.62 5.59
N LYS A 106 35.67 -6.49 5.43
CA LYS A 106 35.05 -5.19 5.18
C LYS A 106 34.37 -5.09 3.81
N GLU A 107 34.93 -5.73 2.78
CA GLU A 107 34.29 -5.86 1.46
C GLU A 107 32.94 -6.59 1.55
N LYS A 108 32.88 -7.71 2.30
CA LYS A 108 31.65 -8.47 2.54
C LYS A 108 30.63 -7.68 3.37
N GLU A 109 31.09 -6.98 4.39
CA GLU A 109 30.26 -6.09 5.21
C GLU A 109 29.62 -4.97 4.37
N LEU A 110 30.42 -4.34 3.50
CA LEU A 110 29.97 -3.27 2.60
C LEU A 110 29.02 -3.80 1.51
N ALA A 111 29.25 -5.00 0.98
CA ALA A 111 28.34 -5.68 0.07
C ALA A 111 26.97 -5.96 0.71
N ASN A 112 26.95 -6.45 1.97
CA ASN A 112 25.71 -6.67 2.72
C ASN A 112 24.96 -5.36 2.98
N ILE A 113 25.66 -4.31 3.43
CA ILE A 113 25.07 -2.98 3.67
C ILE A 113 24.44 -2.40 2.38
N ASN A 114 25.07 -2.60 1.22
CA ASN A 114 24.49 -2.19 -0.06
C ASN A 114 23.24 -3.01 -0.44
N TRP A 115 23.20 -4.31 -0.12
CA TRP A 115 22.02 -5.15 -0.33
C TRP A 115 20.85 -4.71 0.56
N ASP A 116 21.09 -4.52 1.86
CA ASP A 116 20.07 -4.05 2.81
C ASP A 116 19.57 -2.64 2.45
N LYS A 117 20.46 -1.74 2.03
CA LYS A 117 20.07 -0.40 1.54
C LYS A 117 19.18 -0.47 0.29
N ASN A 118 19.52 -1.32 -0.68
CA ASN A 118 18.70 -1.52 -1.89
C ASN A 118 17.34 -2.15 -1.55
N LYS A 119 17.29 -3.04 -0.55
CA LYS A 119 16.06 -3.63 -0.03
C LYS A 119 15.19 -2.59 0.69
N SER A 120 15.77 -1.72 1.52
CA SER A 120 15.06 -0.58 2.15
C SER A 120 14.46 0.35 1.10
N ALA A 121 15.26 0.78 0.12
CA ALA A 121 14.80 1.65 -0.96
C ALA A 121 13.73 1.02 -1.87
N LYS A 122 13.60 -0.32 -1.90
CA LYS A 122 12.47 -1.02 -2.55
C LYS A 122 11.22 -0.98 -1.67
N LEU A 123 11.35 -1.31 -0.38
CA LEU A 123 10.24 -1.27 0.59
C LEU A 123 9.67 0.15 0.76
N GLU A 124 10.52 1.18 0.76
CA GLU A 124 10.11 2.60 0.79
C GLU A 124 9.27 2.98 -0.43
N LYS A 125 9.62 2.48 -1.63
CA LYS A 125 8.84 2.69 -2.86
C LYS A 125 7.51 1.94 -2.82
N GLU A 126 7.51 0.69 -2.38
CA GLU A 126 6.29 -0.13 -2.24
C GLU A 126 5.32 0.49 -1.22
N LEU A 127 5.84 1.02 -0.09
CA LEU A 127 5.07 1.73 0.92
C LEU A 127 4.52 3.06 0.38
N ALA A 128 5.31 3.82 -0.39
CA ALA A 128 4.86 5.06 -1.04
C ALA A 128 3.78 4.81 -2.12
N GLN A 129 3.90 3.73 -2.89
CA GLN A 129 2.87 3.30 -3.85
C GLN A 129 1.59 2.89 -3.13
N LEU A 130 1.69 2.03 -2.11
CA LEU A 130 0.55 1.55 -1.32
C LEU A 130 -0.21 2.71 -0.64
N LYS A 131 0.50 3.73 -0.13
CA LYS A 131 -0.14 4.96 0.38
C LYS A 131 -0.91 5.70 -0.70
N ASN A 132 -0.27 5.96 -1.85
CA ASN A 132 -0.89 6.69 -2.95
C ASN A 132 -2.15 5.96 -3.49
N ASP A 133 -2.11 4.63 -3.59
CA ASP A 133 -3.27 3.84 -4.01
C ASP A 133 -4.36 3.76 -2.93
N PHE A 134 -4.01 3.76 -1.65
CA PHE A 134 -4.97 3.90 -0.55
C PHE A 134 -5.63 5.29 -0.51
N ASP A 135 -4.86 6.36 -0.72
CA ASP A 135 -5.37 7.73 -0.79
C ASP A 135 -6.35 7.90 -1.97
N LYS A 136 -6.06 7.30 -3.14
CA LYS A 136 -7.00 7.24 -4.29
C LYS A 136 -8.29 6.50 -3.94
N GLN A 137 -8.19 5.33 -3.29
CA GLN A 137 -9.36 4.55 -2.87
C GLN A 137 -10.20 5.35 -1.87
N LEU A 138 -9.58 6.01 -0.90
CA LEU A 138 -10.25 6.87 0.08
C LEU A 138 -10.96 8.05 -0.58
N MET A 139 -10.32 8.74 -1.55
CA MET A 139 -10.97 9.78 -2.35
C MET A 139 -12.16 9.23 -3.14
N SER A 140 -11.98 8.09 -3.83
CA SER A 140 -13.05 7.46 -4.63
C SER A 140 -14.25 7.08 -3.76
N TYR A 141 -14.03 6.47 -2.60
CA TYR A 141 -15.12 6.12 -1.68
C TYR A 141 -15.82 7.36 -1.11
N ASN A 142 -15.08 8.43 -0.78
CA ASN A 142 -15.69 9.68 -0.32
C ASN A 142 -16.57 10.32 -1.42
N THR A 143 -16.15 10.29 -2.69
CA THR A 143 -16.98 10.72 -3.82
C THR A 143 -18.23 9.84 -3.95
N THR A 144 -18.10 8.51 -3.98
CA THR A 144 -19.24 7.59 -4.07
C THR A 144 -20.22 7.75 -2.91
N ILE A 145 -19.75 7.99 -1.68
CA ILE A 145 -20.60 8.26 -0.51
C ILE A 145 -21.36 9.58 -0.66
N ALA A 146 -20.73 10.62 -1.22
CA ALA A 146 -21.39 11.90 -1.47
C ALA A 146 -22.47 11.78 -2.57
N ASP A 147 -22.18 11.09 -3.68
CA ASP A 147 -23.14 10.85 -4.75
C ASP A 147 -24.33 9.98 -4.29
N LEU A 148 -24.08 8.86 -3.60
CA LEU A 148 -25.15 8.00 -3.05
C LEU A 148 -26.02 8.73 -2.02
N LYS A 149 -25.44 9.67 -1.24
CA LYS A 149 -26.21 10.50 -0.30
C LYS A 149 -27.13 11.47 -1.06
N ARG A 150 -26.62 12.11 -2.12
CA ARG A 150 -27.41 13.00 -2.99
C ARG A 150 -28.52 12.25 -3.72
N GLU A 151 -28.22 11.09 -4.29
CA GLU A 151 -29.22 10.23 -4.95
C GLU A 151 -30.33 9.80 -3.98
N ASN A 152 -29.99 9.44 -2.73
CA ASN A 152 -30.97 9.11 -1.71
C ASN A 152 -31.84 10.32 -1.30
N GLU A 153 -31.27 11.53 -1.24
CA GLU A 153 -32.03 12.77 -1.00
C GLU A 153 -32.97 13.12 -2.17
N GLU A 154 -32.50 12.97 -3.42
CA GLU A 154 -33.31 13.13 -4.65
C GLU A 154 -34.46 12.11 -4.71
N LEU A 155 -34.19 10.84 -4.37
CA LEU A 155 -35.20 9.78 -4.30
C LEU A 155 -36.22 10.01 -3.17
N GLN A 156 -35.81 10.45 -1.98
CA GLN A 156 -36.74 10.79 -0.90
C GLN A 156 -37.67 11.95 -1.27
N ALA A 157 -37.13 13.01 -1.90
CA ALA A 157 -37.94 14.11 -2.42
C ALA A 157 -38.95 13.63 -3.49
N THR A 158 -38.52 12.72 -4.37
CA THR A 158 -39.37 12.11 -5.40
C THR A 158 -40.49 11.28 -4.78
N VAL A 159 -40.20 10.46 -3.77
CA VAL A 159 -41.21 9.66 -3.05
C VAL A 159 -42.24 10.56 -2.37
N LEU A 160 -41.80 11.61 -1.66
CA LEU A 160 -42.71 12.55 -0.98
C LEU A 160 -43.64 13.30 -1.96
N SER A 161 -43.12 13.67 -3.14
CA SER A 161 -43.93 14.26 -4.21
C SER A 161 -44.95 13.25 -4.77
N MET A 162 -44.55 12.00 -5.01
CA MET A 162 -45.44 10.96 -5.50
C MET A 162 -46.51 10.56 -4.49
N THR A 163 -46.21 10.51 -3.18
CA THR A 163 -47.24 10.25 -2.16
C THR A 163 -48.26 11.38 -2.10
N GLY A 164 -47.82 12.64 -2.10
CA GLY A 164 -48.73 13.80 -2.12
C GLY A 164 -49.63 13.84 -3.36
N HIS A 165 -49.09 13.53 -4.54
CA HIS A 165 -49.90 13.43 -5.76
C HIS A 165 -50.87 12.25 -5.75
N ASN A 166 -50.50 11.11 -5.16
CA ASN A 166 -51.42 9.97 -5.01
C ASN A 166 -52.54 10.26 -4.00
N GLU A 167 -52.25 10.94 -2.90
CA GLU A 167 -53.25 11.39 -1.92
C GLU A 167 -54.23 12.39 -2.56
N GLN A 168 -53.71 13.36 -3.32
CA GLN A 168 -54.54 14.30 -4.09
C GLN A 168 -55.41 13.57 -5.12
N LEU A 169 -54.82 12.74 -5.99
CA LEU A 169 -55.57 12.00 -7.02
C LEU A 169 -56.63 11.06 -6.42
N LYS A 170 -56.39 10.51 -5.23
CA LYS A 170 -57.41 9.76 -4.49
C LYS A 170 -58.55 10.67 -4.07
N SER A 171 -58.27 11.81 -3.45
CA SER A 171 -59.30 12.78 -3.04
C SER A 171 -60.11 13.31 -4.24
N ASP A 172 -59.46 13.59 -5.37
CA ASP A 172 -60.11 14.03 -6.60
C ASP A 172 -61.02 12.92 -7.18
N ASN A 173 -60.58 11.66 -7.13
CA ASN A 173 -61.37 10.50 -7.59
C ASN A 173 -62.57 10.21 -6.67
N ASP A 174 -62.39 10.26 -5.35
CA ASP A 174 -63.45 10.05 -4.37
C ASP A 174 -64.52 11.17 -4.47
N LEU A 175 -64.11 12.42 -4.70
CA LEU A 175 -65.00 13.54 -5.04
C LEU A 175 -65.74 13.32 -6.37
N LEU A 176 -65.03 12.91 -7.42
CA LEU A 176 -65.65 12.64 -8.73
C LEU A 176 -66.69 11.52 -8.64
N LYS A 177 -66.41 10.43 -7.91
CA LYS A 177 -67.39 9.36 -7.63
C LYS A 177 -68.65 9.89 -6.96
N ALA A 178 -68.51 10.70 -5.91
CA ALA A 178 -69.65 11.32 -5.21
C ALA A 178 -70.49 12.21 -6.14
N ILE A 179 -69.89 12.84 -7.16
CA ILE A 179 -70.57 13.68 -8.14
C ILE A 179 -71.37 12.85 -9.17
N VAL A 180 -71.06 11.55 -9.40
CA VAL A 180 -71.83 10.67 -10.31
C VAL A 180 -73.13 10.19 -9.66
N THR A 181 -74.02 11.13 -9.35
CA THR A 181 -75.39 10.87 -8.91
C THR A 181 -76.36 10.93 -10.10
N THR A 182 -77.27 9.96 -10.17
CA THR A 182 -78.15 9.76 -11.34
C THR A 182 -79.61 9.51 -10.95
N ASN A 183 -80.52 9.48 -11.93
CA ASN A 183 -81.93 9.09 -11.77
C ASN A 183 -82.73 9.87 -10.71
N PHE A 184 -82.41 11.16 -10.55
CA PHE A 184 -83.13 12.09 -9.68
C PHE A 184 -84.64 12.08 -9.93
N ARG A 185 -85.41 11.78 -8.88
CA ARG A 185 -86.87 11.84 -8.86
C ARG A 185 -87.34 12.47 -7.57
N VAL A 186 -88.30 13.41 -7.64
CA VAL A 186 -88.93 13.99 -6.45
C VAL A 186 -90.45 13.91 -6.53
N ASP A 187 -91.04 13.17 -5.61
CA ASP A 187 -92.48 12.95 -5.50
C ASP A 187 -93.05 13.77 -4.33
N ALA A 188 -94.11 14.54 -4.60
CA ALA A 188 -94.85 15.30 -3.60
C ALA A 188 -96.21 14.65 -3.34
N THR A 189 -96.49 14.23 -2.09
CA THR A 189 -97.59 13.31 -1.78
C THR A 189 -98.55 13.82 -0.69
N LYS A 190 -99.80 13.32 -0.68
CA LYS A 190 -100.87 13.73 0.26
C LYS A 190 -101.64 12.57 0.89
N GLY A 191 -102.02 12.75 2.16
CA GLY A 191 -102.87 11.83 2.92
C GLY A 191 -102.20 10.48 3.23
N LYS A 192 -102.93 9.56 3.88
CA LYS A 192 -102.43 8.22 4.28
C LYS A 192 -102.34 7.19 3.13
N LYS A 193 -102.38 7.65 1.88
CA LYS A 193 -102.30 6.81 0.66
C LYS A 193 -101.39 7.46 -0.39
N ASP A 194 -100.48 8.32 0.06
CA ASP A 194 -99.37 8.91 -0.67
C ASP A 194 -99.70 9.41 -2.09
N LYS A 195 -100.89 9.97 -2.28
CA LYS A 195 -101.35 10.38 -3.61
C LYS A 195 -100.56 11.59 -4.09
N LEU A 196 -100.03 11.56 -5.31
CA LEU A 196 -99.30 12.68 -5.88
C LEU A 196 -100.09 14.00 -5.85
N THR A 197 -99.40 15.11 -5.63
CA THR A 197 -99.96 16.46 -5.52
C THR A 197 -98.93 17.53 -5.87
N VAL A 198 -99.37 18.58 -6.57
CA VAL A 198 -98.54 19.78 -6.79
C VAL A 198 -98.95 20.96 -5.90
N VAL A 199 -99.94 20.77 -5.00
CA VAL A 199 -100.51 21.85 -4.17
C VAL A 199 -99.86 21.84 -2.78
N ALA A 200 -99.12 22.89 -2.45
CA ALA A 200 -98.29 23.00 -1.24
C ALA A 200 -99.08 22.73 0.04
N LYS A 201 -100.21 23.43 0.23
CA LYS A 201 -101.10 23.29 1.40
C LYS A 201 -101.80 21.92 1.51
N ARG A 202 -101.56 21.00 0.57
CA ARG A 202 -102.03 19.60 0.55
C ARG A 202 -100.88 18.59 0.55
N THR A 203 -99.64 19.01 0.35
CA THR A 203 -98.47 18.14 0.42
C THR A 203 -98.17 17.85 1.89
N ASN A 204 -98.17 16.57 2.26
CA ASN A 204 -97.81 16.10 3.60
C ASN A 204 -96.36 15.63 3.67
N ARG A 205 -95.79 15.18 2.54
CA ARG A 205 -94.46 14.60 2.45
C ARG A 205 -93.86 14.90 1.08
N LEU A 206 -92.60 15.33 1.06
CA LEU A 206 -91.74 15.31 -0.11
C LEU A 206 -90.82 14.09 0.01
N THR A 207 -90.63 13.35 -1.07
CA THR A 207 -89.72 12.19 -1.11
C THR A 207 -88.84 12.32 -2.35
N MET A 208 -87.52 12.32 -2.17
CA MET A 208 -86.51 12.49 -3.21
C MET A 208 -85.62 11.25 -3.28
N GLY A 209 -85.58 10.60 -4.44
CA GLY A 209 -84.71 9.45 -4.71
C GLY A 209 -83.69 9.75 -5.80
N PHE A 210 -82.48 9.22 -5.65
CA PHE A 210 -81.41 9.23 -6.66
C PHE A 210 -80.48 8.03 -6.44
N ASP A 211 -79.74 7.65 -7.46
CA ASP A 211 -78.85 6.49 -7.44
C ASP A 211 -77.39 6.97 -7.41
N MET A 212 -76.57 6.37 -6.56
CA MET A 212 -75.18 6.73 -6.31
C MET A 212 -74.34 5.46 -6.04
N PRO A 213 -73.04 5.40 -6.39
CA PRO A 213 -72.18 4.26 -6.05
C PRO A 213 -72.16 3.95 -4.55
N GLU A 214 -72.15 2.66 -4.20
CA GLU A 214 -72.20 2.17 -2.81
C GLU A 214 -71.07 2.72 -1.92
N ASP A 215 -69.87 2.87 -2.47
CA ASP A 215 -68.64 3.24 -1.75
C ASP A 215 -68.60 4.71 -1.27
N VAL A 216 -69.55 5.54 -1.69
CA VAL A 216 -69.67 6.95 -1.28
C VAL A 216 -70.94 7.24 -0.45
N VAL A 217 -71.73 6.23 -0.07
CA VAL A 217 -73.04 6.42 0.60
C VAL A 217 -72.97 6.97 2.03
N GLU A 218 -71.92 6.67 2.79
CA GLU A 218 -71.95 6.76 4.26
C GLU A 218 -72.13 8.19 4.83
N ASN A 219 -71.70 9.24 4.12
CA ASN A 219 -71.70 10.62 4.62
C ASN A 219 -72.70 11.55 3.90
N VAL A 220 -73.71 10.97 3.22
CA VAL A 220 -74.74 11.73 2.51
C VAL A 220 -75.70 12.45 3.46
N HIS A 221 -75.94 13.74 3.22
CA HIS A 221 -76.99 14.50 3.92
C HIS A 221 -77.67 15.54 3.02
N PHE A 222 -78.76 16.13 3.54
CA PHE A 222 -79.67 16.98 2.77
C PHE A 222 -79.99 18.29 3.48
N LYS A 223 -80.08 19.35 2.69
CA LYS A 223 -80.48 20.69 3.12
C LYS A 223 -81.64 21.16 2.25
N ILE A 224 -82.78 21.48 2.85
CA ILE A 224 -83.98 21.94 2.13
C ILE A 224 -84.21 23.41 2.44
N GLU A 225 -84.07 24.26 1.43
CA GLU A 225 -84.47 25.65 1.48
C GLU A 225 -85.90 25.82 0.99
N SER A 226 -86.71 26.56 1.74
CA SER A 226 -88.11 26.85 1.42
C SER A 226 -88.29 28.18 0.68
N PRO A 227 -89.44 28.43 0.02
CA PRO A 227 -89.75 29.71 -0.65
C PRO A 227 -89.70 30.95 0.25
N ASN A 228 -89.59 30.75 1.56
CA ASN A 228 -89.57 31.79 2.59
C ASN A 228 -88.16 31.96 3.21
N GLY A 229 -87.12 31.30 2.68
CA GLY A 229 -85.75 31.32 3.22
C GLY A 229 -85.55 30.49 4.50
N LYS A 230 -86.58 29.82 5.02
CA LYS A 230 -86.40 28.84 6.12
C LYS A 230 -85.72 27.59 5.57
N ILE A 231 -84.64 27.20 6.24
CA ILE A 231 -83.82 26.01 5.97
C ILE A 231 -84.26 24.85 6.90
N TYR A 232 -84.06 23.62 6.44
CA TYR A 232 -84.25 22.36 7.18
C TYR A 232 -83.06 21.43 6.88
N GLU A 233 -82.44 20.84 7.89
CA GLU A 233 -81.16 20.09 7.75
C GLU A 233 -81.12 18.78 8.56
N SER A 234 -82.15 18.46 9.36
CA SER A 234 -82.07 17.39 10.38
C SER A 234 -83.32 16.50 10.50
N GLU A 235 -83.20 15.38 11.22
CA GLU A 235 -84.36 14.58 11.65
C GLU A 235 -85.34 15.37 12.53
N ILE A 236 -84.82 16.34 13.31
CA ILE A 236 -85.63 17.24 14.13
C ILE A 236 -86.51 18.13 13.24
N ASP A 237 -86.08 18.43 12.02
CA ASP A 237 -86.87 19.14 11.00
C ASP A 237 -87.89 18.24 10.27
N GLY A 238 -87.76 16.92 10.41
CA GLY A 238 -88.55 15.93 9.70
C GLY A 238 -87.92 15.43 8.40
N ILE A 239 -86.61 15.62 8.19
CA ILE A 239 -85.84 14.98 7.11
C ILE A 239 -85.36 13.61 7.60
N THR A 240 -85.62 12.55 6.83
CA THR A 240 -85.16 11.19 7.10
C THR A 240 -84.50 10.63 5.84
N MET A 241 -83.46 9.80 5.98
CA MET A 241 -82.77 9.15 4.86
C MET A 241 -82.88 7.63 4.98
N ARG A 242 -83.01 6.95 3.85
CA ARG A 242 -82.74 5.51 3.74
C ARG A 242 -81.95 5.21 2.47
N ALA A 243 -80.92 4.37 2.59
CA ALA A 243 -80.40 3.65 1.45
C ALA A 243 -81.33 2.48 1.15
N ILE A 244 -81.68 2.31 -0.12
CA ILE A 244 -82.42 1.17 -0.65
C ILE A 244 -81.45 0.39 -1.55
N GLU A 245 -81.31 -0.90 -1.27
CA GLU A 245 -80.60 -1.83 -2.15
C GLU A 245 -81.51 -2.09 -3.35
N ASP A 246 -81.04 -1.76 -4.55
CA ASP A 246 -81.83 -1.90 -5.76
C ASP A 246 -81.68 -3.33 -6.32
N ASP A 247 -82.67 -4.17 -6.01
CA ASP A 247 -82.80 -5.56 -6.51
C ASP A 247 -82.87 -5.67 -8.05
N ASN A 248 -82.88 -4.55 -8.80
CA ASN A 248 -82.73 -4.52 -10.26
C ASN A 248 -81.32 -4.94 -10.75
N ASN A 249 -80.52 -5.61 -9.92
CA ASN A 249 -79.24 -6.24 -10.28
C ASN A 249 -79.44 -7.52 -11.13
N LEU A 250 -80.15 -7.35 -12.26
CA LEU A 250 -80.53 -8.38 -13.23
C LEU A 250 -79.30 -8.81 -14.05
N LEU A 251 -78.39 -9.54 -13.41
CA LEU A 251 -77.19 -10.14 -14.01
C LEU A 251 -77.54 -11.29 -14.98
N ALA A 252 -78.13 -10.92 -16.12
CA ALA A 252 -78.49 -11.82 -17.21
C ALA A 252 -77.24 -12.32 -17.96
N SER A 253 -76.49 -13.23 -17.33
CA SER A 253 -75.44 -14.06 -17.93
C SER A 253 -74.25 -13.30 -18.57
N ILE A 254 -73.55 -12.46 -17.79
CA ILE A 254 -72.21 -11.96 -18.17
C ILE A 254 -71.15 -12.96 -17.67
N GLY A 255 -70.77 -13.92 -18.52
CA GLY A 255 -69.71 -14.87 -18.21
C GLY A 255 -68.30 -14.27 -18.31
N GLY A 256 -67.53 -14.29 -17.22
CA GLY A 256 -66.07 -14.09 -17.26
C GLY A 256 -65.55 -12.67 -17.03
N TYR A 257 -66.35 -11.73 -16.52
CA TYR A 257 -65.86 -10.42 -16.09
C TYR A 257 -65.51 -10.43 -14.60
N ASN A 258 -64.22 -10.25 -14.28
CA ASN A 258 -63.69 -10.27 -12.90
C ASN A 258 -63.41 -8.86 -12.33
N GLY A 259 -63.95 -7.81 -12.93
CA GLY A 259 -63.87 -6.46 -12.36
C GLY A 259 -64.90 -6.26 -11.25
N GLU A 260 -64.62 -5.36 -10.31
CA GLU A 260 -65.60 -4.91 -9.32
C GLU A 260 -66.78 -4.23 -10.05
N PHE A 261 -67.99 -4.75 -9.84
CA PHE A 261 -69.19 -4.11 -10.35
C PHE A 261 -69.56 -2.96 -9.41
N ASN A 262 -69.59 -1.73 -9.92
CA ASN A 262 -70.15 -0.59 -9.20
C ASN A 262 -71.64 -0.83 -8.96
N VAL A 263 -71.99 -1.35 -7.78
CA VAL A 263 -73.36 -1.42 -7.30
C VAL A 263 -73.79 -0.01 -6.93
N ASN A 264 -74.79 0.53 -7.65
CA ASN A 264 -75.43 1.77 -7.24
C ASN A 264 -76.47 1.47 -6.17
N LYS A 265 -76.42 2.19 -5.04
CA LYS A 265 -77.48 2.18 -4.03
C LYS A 265 -78.41 3.37 -4.26
N ARG A 266 -79.71 3.14 -4.09
CA ARG A 266 -80.75 4.17 -4.27
C ARG A 266 -80.96 4.89 -2.96
N ILE A 267 -80.49 6.13 -2.86
CA ILE A 267 -80.69 6.96 -1.67
C ILE A 267 -82.04 7.65 -1.78
N GLU A 268 -82.91 7.42 -0.80
CA GLU A 268 -84.22 8.06 -0.71
C GLU A 268 -84.32 8.91 0.56
N MET A 269 -84.36 10.22 0.36
CA MET A 269 -84.69 11.21 1.39
C MET A 269 -86.20 11.40 1.46
N THR A 270 -86.73 11.49 2.68
CA THR A 270 -88.13 11.80 2.96
C THR A 270 -88.23 12.97 3.93
N PHE A 271 -88.85 14.06 3.49
CA PHE A 271 -89.13 15.25 4.28
C PHE A 271 -90.62 15.34 4.62
N GLN A 272 -90.94 15.23 5.90
CA GLN A 272 -92.30 15.34 6.43
C GLN A 272 -92.39 16.56 7.38
N PRO A 273 -92.74 17.75 6.88
CA PRO A 273 -92.76 18.98 7.66
C PRO A 273 -93.84 18.95 8.75
N LYS A 274 -93.53 19.55 9.90
CA LYS A 274 -94.48 19.78 11.00
C LYS A 274 -95.56 20.80 10.62
N ASP A 275 -95.20 21.79 9.81
CA ASP A 275 -96.08 22.85 9.30
C ASP A 275 -96.57 22.57 7.87
N ARG A 276 -97.63 23.25 7.42
CA ARG A 276 -98.05 23.18 6.01
C ARG A 276 -97.09 23.96 5.11
N LEU A 277 -96.64 23.32 4.02
CA LEU A 277 -95.76 23.94 3.03
C LEU A 277 -96.36 25.22 2.40
N SER A 278 -95.49 26.18 2.13
CA SER A 278 -95.80 27.44 1.43
C SER A 278 -95.75 27.25 -0.09
N ARG A 279 -96.29 28.21 -0.83
CA ARG A 279 -96.28 28.22 -2.30
C ARG A 279 -94.94 28.77 -2.78
N GLY A 280 -94.38 28.17 -3.82
CA GLY A 280 -93.13 28.65 -4.43
C GLY A 280 -92.21 27.51 -4.87
N ILE A 281 -90.91 27.80 -4.91
CA ILE A 281 -89.85 26.83 -5.24
C ILE A 281 -89.15 26.43 -3.93
N TYR A 282 -89.06 25.13 -3.68
CA TYR A 282 -88.18 24.54 -2.69
C TYR A 282 -86.90 24.09 -3.38
N GLN A 283 -85.74 24.32 -2.78
CA GLN A 283 -84.45 23.82 -3.26
C GLN A 283 -83.93 22.76 -2.30
N ILE A 284 -83.72 21.55 -2.79
CA ILE A 284 -83.14 20.43 -2.06
C ILE A 284 -81.69 20.33 -2.50
N GLN A 285 -80.75 20.61 -1.60
CA GLN A 285 -79.31 20.49 -1.80
C GLN A 285 -78.82 19.18 -1.17
N ILE A 286 -77.85 18.53 -1.83
CA ILE A 286 -77.29 17.23 -1.43
C ILE A 286 -75.79 17.41 -1.19
N PHE A 287 -75.31 16.85 -0.09
CA PHE A 287 -73.92 16.92 0.33
C PHE A 287 -73.38 15.54 0.67
N ASN A 288 -72.08 15.32 0.49
CA ASN A 288 -71.34 14.14 0.96
C ASN A 288 -70.17 14.64 1.82
N GLY A 289 -70.26 14.45 3.13
CA GLY A 289 -69.45 15.24 4.06
C GLY A 289 -69.62 16.74 3.78
N GLU A 290 -68.52 17.49 3.67
CA GLU A 290 -68.57 18.93 3.33
C GLU A 290 -68.77 19.22 1.83
N SER A 291 -68.69 18.21 0.95
CA SER A 291 -68.75 18.40 -0.50
C SER A 291 -70.20 18.50 -1.02
N TYR A 292 -70.53 19.60 -1.69
CA TYR A 292 -71.80 19.75 -2.41
C TYR A 292 -71.82 18.83 -3.65
N ILE A 293 -72.77 17.90 -3.70
CA ILE A 293 -72.97 16.99 -4.84
C ILE A 293 -73.81 17.67 -5.93
N GLY A 294 -74.90 18.32 -5.53
CA GLY A 294 -75.91 18.83 -6.46
C GLY A 294 -77.17 19.32 -5.76
N SER A 295 -78.15 19.77 -6.56
CA SER A 295 -79.46 20.16 -6.03
C SER A 295 -80.60 19.96 -7.02
N CYS A 296 -81.80 19.82 -6.48
CA CYS A 296 -83.05 19.72 -7.23
C CYS A 296 -84.03 20.82 -6.78
N GLN A 297 -84.85 21.34 -7.69
CA GLN A 297 -85.85 22.38 -7.39
C GLN A 297 -87.27 21.86 -7.62
N VAL A 298 -88.13 22.03 -6.61
CA VAL A 298 -89.52 21.52 -6.58
C VAL A 298 -90.50 22.69 -6.45
N LYS A 299 -91.38 22.87 -7.43
CA LYS A 299 -92.35 23.97 -7.45
C LYS A 299 -93.75 23.55 -7.00
N LEU A 300 -94.23 24.10 -5.88
CA LEU A 300 -95.54 23.82 -5.30
C LEU A 300 -96.51 25.01 -5.42
N ARG A 301 -97.80 24.71 -5.68
CA ARG A 301 -98.92 25.63 -6.03
C ARG A 301 -99.98 25.79 -4.92
#